data_AF-A0A177AQB8-F1
#
_entry.id   AF-A0A177AQB8-F1
#
_cell.length_a   1.000
_cell.length_b   1.000
_cell.length_c   1.000
_cell.angle_alpha   90.00
_cell.angle_beta   90.00
_cell.angle_gamma   90.00
#
_symmetry.space_group_name_H-M   'P 1'
#
loop_
_entity.id
_entity.type
_entity.pdbx_description
1 polymer ?
#
loop_
_entity_poly.entity_id
_entity_poly.type
_entity_poly.pdbx_seq_one_letter_code
_entity_poly.pdbx_strand_id
1 'polypeptide(L)' 'MRSHIGIILVYQLNGTWVEVLVSCSLFSQRHTGVNIRSKIVEHIKYWNLNKFSAIVADNASNNVKALNVDEYDFD' A
#
# COMPACT_ATOMS: atom_id res chain seq x y z
N MET A 1 -15.11 7.78 -11.21
CA MET A 1 -14.51 8.50 -10.06
C MET A 1 -13.00 8.50 -10.29
N ARG A 2 -12.32 9.65 -10.19
CA ARG A 2 -10.85 9.70 -10.17
C ARG A 2 -10.42 9.65 -8.72
N SER A 3 -9.66 8.64 -8.34
CA SER A 3 -9.11 8.52 -6.99
C SER A 3 -7.60 8.49 -7.06
N HIS A 4 -6.96 8.48 -5.89
CA HIS A 4 -5.52 8.26 -5.78
C HIS A 4 -5.29 7.08 -4.84
N ILE A 5 -4.22 6.34 -5.09
CA ILE A 5 -3.64 5.42 -4.12
C ILE A 5 -2.31 6.00 -3.70
N GLY A 6 -2.09 6.05 -2.39
CA GLY A 6 -0.83 6.49 -1.81
C GLY A 6 -0.33 5.51 -0.77
N ILE A 7 0.99 5.49 -0.59
CA ILE A 7 1.67 4.72 0.45
C ILE A 7 2.37 5.71 1.38
N ILE A 8 2.09 5.56 2.68
CA ILE A 8 2.79 6.26 3.75
C ILE A 8 3.64 5.22 4.47
N LEU A 9 4.94 5.50 4.61
CA LEU A 9 5.81 4.73 5.49
C LEU A 9 5.75 5.32 6.89
N VAL A 10 5.56 4.46 7.87
CA VAL A 10 5.59 4.81 9.30
C VAL A 10 6.70 4.01 9.96
N TYR A 11 7.67 4.70 10.57
CA TYR A 11 8.81 4.05 11.24
C TYR A 11 9.30 4.87 12.42
N GLN A 12 10.09 4.24 13.29
CA GLN A 12 10.70 4.91 14.44
C GLN A 12 12.14 5.32 14.11
N LEU A 13 12.48 6.59 14.36
CA LEU A 13 13.83 7.13 14.21
C LEU A 13 14.23 7.82 15.52
N ASN A 14 15.25 7.31 16.20
CA ASN A 14 15.76 7.85 17.47
C ASN A 14 14.65 8.07 18.51
N GLY A 15 13.76 7.09 18.67
CA GLY A 15 12.65 7.15 19.62
C GLY A 15 11.41 7.91 19.13
N THR A 16 11.47 8.59 17.98
CA THR A 16 10.36 9.39 17.43
C THR A 16 9.67 8.67 16.28
N TRP A 17 8.34 8.75 16.19
CA TRP A 17 7.59 8.27 15.04
C TRP A 17 7.71 9.24 13.87
N VAL A 18 8.02 8.71 12.69
CA VAL A 18 8.16 9.44 11.45
C VAL A 18 7.17 8.88 10.43
N GLU A 19 6.47 9.77 9.74
CA GLU A 19 5.54 9.44 8.67
C GLU A 19 6.00 10.11 7.37
N VAL A 20 6.12 9.35 6.29
CA VAL A 20 6.56 9.86 4.98
C VAL A 20 5.63 9.35 3.89
N LEU A 21 5.00 10.28 3.16
CA LEU A 21 4.32 9.95 1.91
C LEU A 21 5.37 9.63 0.84
N VAL A 22 5.56 8.35 0.55
CA VAL A 22 6.54 7.90 -0.44
C VAL A 22 5.96 7.86 -1.85
N SER A 23 4.66 7.62 -1.98
CA SER A 23 4.03 7.62 -3.29
C SER A 23 2.58 8.03 -3.22
N CYS A 24 2.12 8.70 -4.26
CA CYS A 24 0.72 8.98 -4.51
C CYS A 24 0.52 9.07 -6.03
N SER A 25 -0.38 8.26 -6.58
CA SER A 25 -0.64 8.28 -8.02
C SER A 25 -2.12 8.15 -8.32
N LEU A 26 -2.50 8.66 -9.49
CA LEU A 26 -3.87 8.55 -9.99
C LEU A 26 -4.26 7.08 -10.12
N PHE A 27 -5.43 6.74 -9.57
CA PHE A 27 -6.05 5.44 -9.70
C PHE A 27 -7.35 5.59 -10.50
N SER A 28 -7.29 5.24 -11.77
CA SER A 28 -8.39 5.39 -12.74
C SER A 28 -9.15 4.09 -13.00
N GLN A 29 -8.65 2.97 -12.49
CA GLN A 29 -9.27 1.64 -12.65
C GLN A 29 -10.49 1.48 -11.73
N ARG A 30 -11.27 0.43 -11.97
CA ARG A 30 -12.35 0.06 -11.04
C ARG A 30 -11.75 -0.28 -9.67
N HIS A 31 -12.31 0.26 -8.58
CA HIS A 31 -11.80 0.07 -7.21
C HIS A 31 -12.10 -1.33 -6.65
N THR A 32 -11.74 -2.40 -7.36
CA THR A 32 -11.79 -3.79 -6.87
C THR A 32 -10.56 -4.09 -6.02
N GLY A 33 -10.64 -5.08 -5.11
CA GLY A 33 -9.47 -5.47 -4.31
C GLY A 33 -8.26 -5.88 -5.13
N VAL A 34 -8.47 -6.57 -6.27
CA VAL A 34 -7.39 -6.96 -7.19
C VAL A 34 -6.68 -5.74 -7.79
N ASN A 35 -7.43 -4.75 -8.28
CA ASN A 35 -6.83 -3.55 -8.88
C ASN A 35 -6.10 -2.70 -7.84
N ILE A 36 -6.67 -2.59 -6.63
CA ILE A 36 -6.03 -1.90 -5.50
C ILE A 36 -4.72 -2.59 -5.14
N ARG A 37 -4.71 -3.92 -4.99
CA ARG A 37 -3.49 -4.71 -4.71
C ARG A 37 -2.44 -4.52 -5.79
N SER A 38 -2.82 -4.60 -7.06
CA SER A 38 -1.91 -4.41 -8.18
C SER A 38 -1.22 -3.04 -8.10
N LYS A 39 -1.97 -1.98 -7.77
CA LYS A 39 -1.41 -0.64 -7.63
C LYS A 39 -0.51 -0.50 -6.39
N ILE A 40 -0.88 -1.10 -5.25
CA ILE A 40 -0.04 -1.14 -4.05
C ILE A 40 1.30 -1.84 -4.35
N VAL A 41 1.28 -3.00 -5.01
CA VAL A 41 2.48 -3.76 -5.38
C VAL A 41 3.37 -2.96 -6.34
N GLU A 42 2.78 -2.23 -7.30
CA GLU A 42 3.53 -1.32 -8.18
C GLU A 42 4.32 -0.28 -7.37
N HIS A 43 3.67 0.36 -6.40
CA HIS A 43 4.33 1.35 -5.54
C HIS A 43 5.41 0.74 -4.64
N ILE A 44 5.18 -0.45 -4.06
CA ILE A 44 6.17 -1.17 -3.25
C ILE A 44 7.41 -1.50 -4.08
N LYS A 45 7.22 -2.04 -5.29
CA LYS A 45 8.33 -2.38 -6.21
C LYS A 45 9.10 -1.15 -6.67
N TYR A 46 8.40 -0.08 -7.04
CA TYR A 46 9.03 1.17 -7.49
C TYR A 46 9.97 1.76 -6.44
N TRP A 47 9.57 1.72 -5.16
CA TRP A 47 10.36 2.22 -4.04
C TRP A 47 11.25 1.18 -3.36
N ASN A 48 11.30 -0.04 -3.90
CA ASN A 48 12.07 -1.16 -3.35
C ASN A 48 11.77 -1.42 -1.85
N LEU A 49 10.49 -1.36 -1.47
CA LEU A 49 10.02 -1.44 -0.08
C LEU A 49 9.88 -2.88 0.42
N ASN A 50 10.84 -3.75 0.14
CA ASN A 50 10.67 -5.21 0.31
C ASN A 50 10.74 -5.68 1.78
N LYS A 51 10.85 -4.75 2.74
CA LYS A 51 10.97 -5.03 4.19
C LYS A 51 10.10 -4.08 5.01
N PHE A 52 8.84 -4.45 5.22
CA PHE A 52 7.94 -3.81 6.18
C PHE A 52 7.33 -4.85 7.11
N SER A 53 6.98 -4.45 8.33
CA SER A 53 6.39 -5.34 9.35
C SER A 53 4.88 -5.55 9.15
N ALA A 54 4.19 -4.57 8.56
CA ALA A 54 2.75 -4.64 8.29
C ALA A 54 2.34 -3.64 7.20
N ILE A 55 1.24 -3.96 6.51
CA ILE A 55 0.47 -2.99 5.72
C ILE A 55 -0.86 -2.77 6.42
N VAL A 56 -1.26 -1.52 6.57
CA VAL A 56 -2.51 -1.12 7.23
C VAL A 56 -3.35 -0.30 6.27
N ALA A 57 -4.65 -0.60 6.21
CA ALA A 57 -5.66 0.18 5.50
C ALA A 57 -6.97 0.20 6.32
N ASP A 58 -7.91 1.04 5.92
CA ASP A 58 -9.25 1.04 6.52
C ASP A 58 -10.01 -0.29 6.26
N ASN A 59 -11.17 -0.43 6.91
CA ASN A 59 -11.98 -1.64 6.83
C ASN A 59 -12.89 -1.73 5.59
N ALA A 60 -12.70 -0.87 4.58
CA ALA A 60 -13.50 -0.93 3.36
C ALA A 60 -13.31 -2.30 2.69
N SER A 61 -14.41 -2.92 2.23
CA SER A 61 -14.39 -4.31 1.74
C SER A 61 -13.33 -4.59 0.67
N ASN A 62 -13.07 -3.64 -0.24
CA ASN A 62 -12.06 -3.83 -1.28
C ASN A 62 -10.63 -3.63 -0.78
N ASN A 63 -10.41 -2.83 0.27
CA ASN A 63 -9.10 -2.72 0.93
C ASN A 63 -8.76 -4.01 1.67
N VAL A 64 -9.73 -4.54 2.43
CA VAL A 64 -9.59 -5.84 3.10
C VAL A 64 -9.27 -6.95 2.09
N LYS A 65 -9.98 -7.01 0.96
CA LYS A 65 -9.69 -7.97 -0.13
C LYS A 65 -8.32 -7.77 -0.77
N ALA A 66 -7.82 -6.54 -0.83
CA ALA A 66 -6.51 -6.26 -1.39
C ALA A 66 -5.37 -6.73 -0.49
N LEU A 67 -5.59 -6.72 0.83
CA LEU A 67 -4.60 -7.07 1.86
C LEU A 67 -4.69 -8.52 2.36
N ASN A 68 -5.87 -9.16 2.29
CA ASN A 68 -6.10 -10.55 2.71
C ASN A 68 -5.87 -11.57 1.58
N VAL A 69 -4.87 -11.34 0.72
CA VAL A 69 -4.44 -12.36 -0.24
C VAL A 69 -3.25 -13.06 0.41
N ASP A 70 -3.40 -14.35 0.71
CA ASP A 70 -2.36 -15.18 1.30
C ASP A 70 -1.04 -15.02 0.50
N GLU A 71 0.08 -14.98 1.24
CA GLU A 71 1.48 -14.89 0.77
C GLU A 71 2.01 -13.49 0.36
N TYR A 72 2.86 -12.97 1.25
CA TYR A 72 3.90 -11.98 0.94
C TYR A 72 5.13 -12.68 0.35
N ASP A 73 4.99 -13.34 -0.79
CA ASP A 73 6.15 -13.73 -1.59
C ASP A 73 6.49 -12.57 -2.53
N PHE A 74 7.39 -11.72 -2.05
CA PHE A 74 8.14 -10.82 -2.91
C PHE A 74 9.37 -11.58 -3.40
N ASP A 75 9.23 -12.29 -4.52
CA ASP A 75 10.36 -12.78 -5.33
C ASP A 75 11.24 -11.62 -5.81
#